data_AF-A0A328SCN3-F1
#
_entry.id   AF-A0A328SCN3-F1
#
_cell.length_a   1.000
_cell.length_b   1.000
_cell.length_c   1.000
_cell.angle_alpha   90.00
_cell.angle_beta   90.00
_cell.angle_gamma   90.00
#
_symmetry.space_group_name_H-M   'P 1'
#
loop_
_entity.id
_entity.type
_entity.pdbx_description
1 polymer ?
#
loop_
_entity_poly.entity_id
_entity_poly.type
_entity_poly.pdbx_seq_one_letter_code
_entity_poly.pdbx_strand_id
1 'polypeptide(L)'
;MKDNELIYREDGEAKTRLMNEELTLLDLNEVLKDYPYIKESMEKENYIIENPMCSFFGELLYDNYVVGFVAYYVDIDIQEVYLYEIYVLPEYRGNGFLDKEIQRLLKDGEVLNIYEPNHTLINTLIKYGYAAKLNDYLVSSAIPLEAPADSYTSNTGEHFLNEESQNLSNLYDLNISAVLFLHNISSYNTNIIHYTRALNSDIINYDALEKRKELDSNYFDKIKRDMTENCDKFAETITELKSKLPKTKYDIEEIVGKAPQLSEFLEGVIEDNIITPEEAYQIQKQMTEEYENGDVLPEELCKRVNFLCTELQDDFDGITNELEDVPNILPKCSYCGMIINPSEPSCMLCGYNTSKRDLNISFNEEVDDASLIAEIVNNENLTEEEKARMIFRE
;
A
#
# COMPACT_ATOMS: atom_id res chain seq x y z
N MET A 1 -26.58 11.85 33.14
CA MET A 1 -26.17 11.68 31.74
C MET A 1 -27.44 11.38 30.97
N LYS A 2 -27.78 12.13 29.92
CA LYS A 2 -28.78 11.67 28.97
C LYS A 2 -28.07 10.61 28.15
N ASP A 3 -28.62 9.40 28.11
CA ASP A 3 -28.16 8.39 27.17
C ASP A 3 -28.33 8.98 25.77
N ASN A 4 -27.23 9.29 25.09
CA ASN A 4 -27.28 9.62 23.68
C ASN A 4 -27.59 8.30 22.97
N GLU A 5 -28.86 8.09 22.60
CA GLU A 5 -29.29 6.90 21.89
C GLU A 5 -28.46 6.73 20.62
N LEU A 6 -27.85 5.55 20.46
CA LEU A 6 -27.18 5.13 19.24
C LEU A 6 -28.15 5.24 18.06
N ILE A 7 -27.66 5.67 16.90
CA ILE A 7 -28.48 5.72 15.69
C ILE A 7 -28.75 4.29 15.23
N TYR A 8 -30.02 3.97 14.98
CA TYR A 8 -30.47 2.68 14.45
C TYR A 8 -30.84 2.81 12.97
N ARG A 9 -30.37 1.87 12.13
CA ARG A 9 -30.69 1.76 10.70
C ARG A 9 -31.79 0.71 10.50
N GLU A 10 -33.02 1.16 10.22
CA GLU A 10 -34.16 0.24 10.06
C GLU A 10 -34.01 -0.72 8.87
N ASP A 11 -33.33 -0.28 7.81
CA ASP A 11 -32.99 -1.06 6.62
C ASP A 11 -31.75 -1.94 6.81
N GLY A 12 -30.99 -1.75 7.89
CA GLY A 12 -29.73 -2.44 8.14
C GLY A 12 -28.57 -1.95 7.26
N GLU A 13 -28.75 -0.88 6.49
CA GLU A 13 -27.78 -0.39 5.53
C GLU A 13 -26.93 0.74 6.13
N ALA A 14 -25.62 0.67 5.91
CA ALA A 14 -24.68 1.69 6.35
C ALA A 14 -24.80 2.93 5.45
N LYS A 15 -24.95 4.11 6.06
CA LYS A 15 -24.90 5.36 5.29
C LYS A 15 -23.46 5.66 4.91
N THR A 16 -23.26 5.96 3.64
CA THR A 16 -22.00 6.44 3.10
C THR A 16 -22.11 7.89 2.65
N ARG A 17 -20.97 8.58 2.56
CA ARG A 17 -20.82 9.89 1.91
C ARG A 17 -19.58 9.83 1.04
N LEU A 18 -19.68 10.40 -0.14
CA LEU A 18 -18.60 10.53 -1.12
C LEU A 18 -18.31 12.00 -1.34
N MET A 19 -17.09 12.33 -1.76
CA MET A 19 -16.76 13.64 -2.30
C MET A 19 -17.78 14.05 -3.37
N ASN A 20 -18.02 15.36 -3.51
CA ASN A 20 -18.99 15.85 -4.49
C ASN A 20 -18.44 15.75 -5.93
N GLU A 21 -19.31 15.99 -6.92
CA GLU A 21 -18.94 16.01 -8.35
C GLU A 21 -17.88 17.07 -8.69
N GLU A 22 -17.66 18.05 -7.81
CA GLU A 22 -16.62 19.07 -7.92
C GLU A 22 -15.29 18.64 -7.27
N LEU A 23 -15.13 17.35 -6.93
CA LEU A 23 -13.95 16.76 -6.27
C LEU A 23 -13.57 17.43 -4.94
N THR A 24 -14.55 18.04 -4.26
CA THR A 24 -14.34 18.66 -2.96
C THR A 24 -14.37 17.58 -1.87
N LEU A 25 -13.27 17.48 -1.12
CA LEU A 25 -13.14 16.56 0.02
C LEU A 25 -14.18 16.84 1.11
N LEU A 26 -14.56 15.78 1.82
CA LEU A 26 -15.45 15.81 2.98
C LEU A 26 -14.67 16.20 4.25
N ASP A 27 -15.21 17.13 5.03
CA ASP A 27 -14.71 17.40 6.39
C ASP A 27 -15.35 16.45 7.41
N LEU A 28 -14.56 15.51 7.95
CA LEU A 28 -14.99 14.56 8.98
C LEU A 28 -15.54 15.25 10.22
N ASN A 29 -15.01 16.41 10.62
CA ASN A 29 -15.55 17.12 11.79
C ASN A 29 -16.97 17.63 11.55
N GLU A 30 -17.30 18.00 10.32
CA GLU A 30 -18.65 18.39 9.92
C GLU A 30 -19.56 17.16 9.83
N VAL A 31 -19.09 16.06 9.23
CA VAL A 31 -19.84 14.79 9.15
C VAL A 31 -20.16 14.25 10.55
N LEU A 32 -19.21 14.31 11.48
CA LEU A 32 -19.36 13.81 12.85
C LEU A 32 -20.35 14.61 13.72
N LYS A 33 -20.82 15.78 13.28
CA LYS A 33 -21.93 16.49 13.94
C LYS A 33 -23.22 15.67 13.95
N ASP A 34 -23.38 14.80 12.97
CA ASP A 34 -24.53 13.90 12.88
C ASP A 34 -24.41 12.69 13.84
N TYR A 35 -23.24 12.49 14.46
CA TYR A 35 -22.92 11.37 15.35
C TYR A 35 -22.40 11.84 16.72
N PRO A 36 -23.20 12.58 17.52
CA PRO A 36 -22.73 13.24 18.74
C PRO A 36 -22.17 12.27 19.80
N TYR A 37 -22.69 11.03 19.88
CA TYR A 37 -22.19 10.02 20.82
C TYR A 37 -20.81 9.47 20.43
N ILE A 38 -20.51 9.35 19.13
CA ILE A 38 -19.18 8.99 18.64
C ILE A 38 -18.20 10.09 19.02
N LYS A 39 -18.55 11.34 18.73
CA LYS A 39 -17.72 12.51 19.08
C LYS A 39 -17.46 12.60 20.58
N GLU A 40 -18.48 12.42 21.41
CA GLU A 40 -18.33 12.41 22.86
C GLU A 40 -17.39 11.28 23.34
N SER A 41 -17.47 10.10 22.70
CA SER A 41 -16.59 8.98 23.03
C SER A 41 -15.14 9.26 22.62
N MET A 42 -14.92 9.81 21.41
CA MET A 42 -13.61 10.26 20.95
C MET A 42 -13.00 11.28 21.92
N GLU A 43 -13.77 12.28 22.33
CA GLU A 43 -13.32 13.30 23.30
C GLU A 43 -12.92 12.69 24.65
N LYS A 44 -13.69 11.71 25.17
CA LYS A 44 -13.37 11.01 26.42
C LYS A 44 -12.06 10.22 26.35
N GLU A 45 -11.73 9.73 25.17
CA GLU A 45 -10.52 8.96 24.92
C GLU A 45 -9.33 9.82 24.48
N ASN A 46 -9.53 11.15 24.38
CA ASN A 46 -8.57 12.06 23.75
C ASN A 46 -8.17 11.60 22.33
N TYR A 47 -9.12 11.01 21.59
CA TYR A 47 -8.93 10.65 20.20
C TYR A 47 -9.00 11.91 19.34
N ILE A 48 -7.93 12.18 18.58
CA ILE A 48 -7.80 13.35 17.72
C ILE A 48 -7.64 12.85 16.29
N ILE A 49 -8.49 13.34 15.39
CA ILE A 49 -8.34 13.15 13.95
C ILE A 49 -7.24 14.13 13.49
N GLU A 50 -6.14 13.60 12.97
CA GLU A 50 -4.95 14.39 12.63
C GLU A 50 -5.18 15.31 11.42
N ASN A 51 -5.83 14.79 10.37
CA ASN A 51 -6.34 15.62 9.28
C ASN A 51 -7.80 15.19 8.97
N PRO A 52 -8.77 16.11 8.93
CA PRO A 52 -10.18 15.73 8.85
C PRO A 52 -10.71 15.56 7.41
N MET A 53 -9.89 15.79 6.38
CA MET A 53 -10.36 15.79 5.00
C MET A 53 -10.29 14.39 4.39
N CYS A 54 -11.39 13.91 3.80
CA CYS A 54 -11.47 12.58 3.21
C CYS A 54 -12.31 12.55 1.92
N SER A 55 -12.06 11.55 1.07
CA SER A 55 -12.82 11.27 -0.15
C SER A 55 -14.11 10.52 0.13
N PHE A 56 -14.11 9.68 1.17
CA PHE A 56 -15.23 8.82 1.54
C PHE A 56 -15.38 8.73 3.05
N PHE A 57 -16.63 8.66 3.50
CA PHE A 57 -17.03 8.30 4.87
C PHE A 57 -18.05 7.16 4.83
N GLY A 58 -17.88 6.15 5.68
CA GLY A 58 -18.82 5.05 5.85
C GLY A 58 -19.13 4.77 7.31
N GLU A 59 -20.39 4.48 7.62
CA GLU A 59 -20.80 4.00 8.94
C GLU A 59 -20.36 2.56 9.21
N LEU A 60 -19.99 2.26 10.45
CA LEU A 60 -19.78 0.90 10.93
C LEU A 60 -20.98 0.47 11.77
N LEU A 61 -21.64 -0.63 11.38
CA LEU A 61 -22.85 -1.12 12.05
C LEU A 61 -22.60 -2.37 12.91
N TYR A 62 -23.26 -2.43 14.07
CA TYR A 62 -23.40 -3.63 14.90
C TYR A 62 -24.87 -3.81 15.28
N ASP A 63 -25.49 -4.93 14.91
CA ASP A 63 -26.92 -5.18 15.11
C ASP A 63 -27.79 -3.98 14.67
N ASN A 64 -27.49 -3.45 13.47
CA ASN A 64 -28.11 -2.26 12.86
C ASN A 64 -27.91 -0.92 13.61
N TYR A 65 -27.15 -0.90 14.71
CA TYR A 65 -26.74 0.34 15.36
C TYR A 65 -25.44 0.85 14.76
N VAL A 66 -25.36 2.16 14.54
CA VAL A 66 -24.12 2.83 14.14
C VAL A 66 -23.21 2.89 15.37
N VAL A 67 -22.04 2.26 15.28
CA VAL A 67 -21.09 2.10 16.41
C VAL A 67 -19.70 2.65 16.11
N GLY A 68 -19.53 3.26 14.94
CA GLY A 68 -18.25 3.76 14.48
C GLY A 68 -18.34 4.27 13.05
N PHE A 69 -17.17 4.60 12.50
CA PHE A 69 -17.02 5.00 11.12
C PHE A 69 -15.67 4.57 10.56
N VAL A 70 -15.60 4.57 9.24
CA VAL A 70 -14.37 4.48 8.47
C VAL A 70 -14.32 5.63 7.47
N ALA A 71 -13.13 6.12 7.17
CA ALA A 71 -12.89 7.16 6.18
C ALA A 71 -11.71 6.79 5.29
N TYR A 72 -11.81 7.16 4.01
CA TYR A 72 -10.77 6.94 3.01
C TYR A 72 -10.41 8.23 2.30
N TYR A 73 -9.14 8.34 1.92
CA TYR A 73 -8.76 9.11 0.74
C TYR A 73 -8.69 8.14 -0.45
N VAL A 74 -9.19 8.57 -1.60
CA VAL A 74 -9.17 7.79 -2.83
C VAL A 74 -8.46 8.63 -3.87
N ASP A 75 -7.33 8.12 -4.35
CA ASP A 75 -6.64 8.69 -5.50
C ASP A 75 -7.20 8.05 -6.76
N ILE A 76 -7.95 8.85 -7.51
CA ILE A 76 -8.68 8.39 -8.71
C ILE A 76 -7.71 8.16 -9.87
N ASP A 77 -6.60 8.90 -9.93
CA ASP A 77 -5.67 8.86 -11.06
C ASP A 77 -4.86 7.55 -11.06
N ILE A 78 -4.49 7.07 -9.88
CA ILE A 78 -3.73 5.82 -9.70
C ILE A 78 -4.56 4.66 -9.13
N GLN A 79 -5.87 4.85 -8.92
CA GLN A 79 -6.81 3.85 -8.41
C GLN A 79 -6.38 3.22 -7.08
N GLU A 80 -5.92 4.05 -6.15
CA GLU A 80 -5.48 3.61 -4.82
C GLU A 80 -6.42 4.13 -3.72
N VAL A 81 -6.66 3.26 -2.73
CA VAL A 81 -7.49 3.54 -1.56
C VAL A 81 -6.60 3.64 -0.33
N TYR A 82 -6.67 4.76 0.35
CA TYR A 82 -5.92 5.04 1.55
C TYR A 82 -6.87 4.98 2.75
N LEU A 83 -6.73 3.93 3.57
CA LEU A 83 -7.41 3.87 4.86
C LEU A 83 -6.88 4.99 5.74
N TYR A 84 -7.73 5.97 5.92
CA TYR A 84 -7.37 7.25 6.47
C TYR A 84 -7.71 7.32 7.97
N GLU A 85 -8.95 6.96 8.31
CA GLU A 85 -9.40 6.90 9.70
C GLU A 85 -10.35 5.74 9.92
N ILE A 86 -10.26 5.11 11.09
CA ILE A 86 -11.25 4.15 11.55
C ILE A 86 -11.44 4.29 13.05
N TYR A 87 -12.67 4.62 13.44
CA TYR A 87 -13.03 4.73 14.84
C TYR A 87 -14.21 3.82 15.16
N VAL A 88 -14.06 3.05 16.24
CA VAL A 88 -15.10 2.20 16.79
C VAL A 88 -15.24 2.53 18.27
N LEU A 89 -16.48 2.69 18.71
CA LEU A 89 -16.82 2.86 20.12
C LEU A 89 -16.16 1.76 20.98
N PRO A 90 -15.60 2.10 22.15
CA PRO A 90 -14.78 1.18 22.95
C PRO A 90 -15.38 -0.20 23.20
N GLU A 91 -16.67 -0.24 23.54
CA GLU A 91 -17.41 -1.45 23.85
C GLU A 91 -17.63 -2.38 22.63
N TYR A 92 -17.44 -1.88 21.41
CA TYR A 92 -17.61 -2.65 20.16
C TYR A 92 -16.29 -3.03 19.46
N ARG A 93 -15.12 -2.57 19.94
CA ARG A 93 -13.81 -2.81 19.28
C ARG A 93 -13.43 -4.28 19.12
N GLY A 94 -13.99 -5.16 19.95
CA GLY A 94 -13.75 -6.61 19.89
C GLY A 94 -14.35 -7.31 18.67
N ASN A 95 -15.18 -6.63 17.87
CA ASN A 95 -15.97 -7.23 16.78
C ASN A 95 -15.27 -7.26 15.41
N GLY A 96 -13.98 -6.95 15.34
CA GLY A 96 -13.16 -7.16 14.15
C GLY A 96 -13.45 -6.22 12.98
N PHE A 97 -13.92 -4.99 13.24
CA PHE A 97 -14.30 -4.05 12.18
C PHE A 97 -13.18 -3.75 11.19
N LEU A 98 -11.96 -3.46 11.68
CA LEU A 98 -10.82 -3.22 10.79
C LEU A 98 -10.52 -4.43 9.89
N ASP A 99 -10.51 -5.65 10.45
CA ASP A 99 -10.24 -6.86 9.68
C ASP A 99 -11.31 -7.08 8.60
N LYS A 100 -12.59 -6.94 8.95
CA LYS A 100 -13.70 -7.04 7.99
C LYS A 100 -13.56 -6.03 6.85
N GLU A 101 -13.15 -4.81 7.19
CA GLU A 101 -13.04 -3.73 6.23
C GLU A 101 -11.85 -3.92 5.27
N ILE A 102 -10.68 -4.28 5.81
CA ILE A 102 -9.50 -4.68 5.00
C ILE A 102 -9.87 -5.86 4.08
N GLN A 103 -10.53 -6.89 4.62
CA GLN A 103 -10.96 -8.03 3.82
C GLN A 103 -11.95 -7.66 2.73
N ARG A 104 -12.86 -6.71 2.99
CA ARG A 104 -13.82 -6.24 1.99
C ARG A 104 -13.07 -5.58 0.83
N LEU A 105 -12.27 -4.54 1.12
CA LEU A 105 -11.51 -3.80 0.11
C LEU A 105 -10.61 -4.72 -0.73
N LEU A 106 -9.83 -5.58 -0.08
CA LEU A 106 -8.92 -6.47 -0.80
C LEU A 106 -9.64 -7.57 -1.62
N LYS A 107 -10.86 -7.97 -1.23
CA LYS A 107 -11.71 -8.90 -2.02
C LYS A 107 -12.51 -8.20 -3.11
N ASP A 108 -12.64 -6.89 -3.03
CA ASP A 108 -13.22 -6.06 -4.10
C ASP A 108 -12.14 -5.75 -5.16
N GLY A 109 -10.86 -6.01 -4.86
CA GLY A 109 -9.71 -5.84 -5.76
C GLY A 109 -8.99 -4.50 -5.58
N GLU A 110 -9.31 -3.76 -4.52
CA GLU A 110 -8.75 -2.43 -4.25
C GLU A 110 -7.26 -2.51 -3.87
N VAL A 111 -6.48 -1.54 -4.36
CA VAL A 111 -5.11 -1.31 -3.89
C VAL A 111 -5.17 -0.51 -2.60
N LEU A 112 -4.97 -1.18 -1.46
CA LEU A 112 -5.11 -0.59 -0.14
C LEU A 112 -3.76 -0.14 0.43
N ASN A 113 -3.72 1.10 0.91
CA ASN A 113 -2.64 1.68 1.72
C ASN A 113 -3.17 2.12 3.08
N ILE A 114 -2.32 2.16 4.10
CA ILE A 114 -2.65 2.71 5.43
C ILE A 114 -1.99 4.08 5.59
N TYR A 115 -2.79 5.13 5.74
CA TYR A 115 -2.29 6.50 5.86
C TYR A 115 -2.03 6.89 7.32
N GLU A 116 -0.86 7.51 7.58
CA GLU A 116 -0.36 7.94 8.89
C GLU A 116 -0.74 6.98 10.05
N PRO A 117 -0.30 5.70 10.01
CA PRO A 117 -0.69 4.74 11.02
C PRO A 117 -0.12 5.09 12.41
N ASN A 118 -0.98 5.09 13.43
CA ASN A 118 -0.56 5.13 14.83
C ASN A 118 -0.15 3.73 15.35
N HIS A 119 0.51 3.68 16.50
CA HIS A 119 1.00 2.44 17.09
C HIS A 119 -0.13 1.43 17.37
N THR A 120 -1.30 1.91 17.80
CA THR A 120 -2.46 1.05 18.07
C THR A 120 -2.96 0.35 16.81
N LEU A 121 -3.00 1.07 15.68
CA LEU A 121 -3.36 0.52 14.38
C LEU A 121 -2.36 -0.55 13.95
N ILE A 122 -1.05 -0.29 14.08
CA ILE A 122 -0.01 -1.28 13.77
C ILE A 122 -0.14 -2.54 14.63
N ASN A 123 -0.35 -2.40 15.95
CA ASN A 123 -0.62 -3.55 16.82
C ASN A 123 -1.86 -4.35 16.37
N THR A 124 -2.86 -3.66 15.83
CA THR A 124 -4.07 -4.29 15.31
C THR A 124 -3.80 -5.03 14.00
N LEU A 125 -3.00 -4.47 13.10
CA LEU A 125 -2.52 -5.15 11.88
C LEU A 125 -1.70 -6.40 12.22
N ILE A 126 -0.83 -6.34 13.24
CA ILE A 126 -0.09 -7.50 13.74
C ILE A 126 -1.05 -8.58 14.26
N LYS A 127 -2.04 -8.19 15.06
CA LYS A 127 -3.04 -9.11 15.64
C LYS A 127 -3.80 -9.87 14.55
N TYR A 128 -4.15 -9.21 13.44
CA TYR A 128 -4.89 -9.84 12.34
C TYR A 128 -3.99 -10.50 11.29
N GLY A 129 -2.66 -10.44 11.46
CA GLY A 129 -1.72 -11.09 10.55
C GLY A 129 -1.46 -10.33 9.24
N TYR A 130 -1.79 -9.04 9.20
CA TYR A 130 -1.43 -8.13 8.10
C TYR A 130 -0.02 -7.54 8.27
N ALA A 131 0.52 -7.63 9.48
CA ALA A 131 1.88 -7.22 9.81
C ALA A 131 2.54 -8.24 10.74
N ALA A 132 3.87 -8.24 10.80
CA ALA A 132 4.64 -9.11 11.68
C ALA A 132 5.83 -8.37 12.28
N LYS A 133 6.14 -8.71 13.53
CA LYS A 133 7.35 -8.24 14.20
C LYS A 133 8.57 -8.96 13.63
N LEU A 134 9.54 -8.19 13.14
CA LEU A 134 10.85 -8.69 12.70
C LEU A 134 11.75 -8.96 13.92
N ASN A 135 11.66 -8.07 14.91
CA ASN A 135 12.29 -8.13 16.22
C ASN A 135 11.37 -7.45 17.27
N ASP A 136 11.90 -7.10 18.44
CA ASP A 136 11.10 -6.53 19.53
C ASP A 136 10.34 -5.23 19.17
N TYR A 137 10.87 -4.46 18.22
CA TYR A 137 10.38 -3.11 17.90
C TYR A 137 10.11 -2.86 16.41
N LEU A 138 10.87 -3.47 15.50
CA LEU A 138 10.65 -3.35 14.06
C LEU A 138 9.53 -4.27 13.60
N VAL A 139 8.64 -3.71 12.79
CA VAL A 139 7.47 -4.36 12.22
C VAL A 139 7.53 -4.23 10.71
N SER A 140 7.18 -5.31 10.04
CA SER A 140 6.94 -5.36 8.61
C SER A 140 5.44 -5.51 8.34
N SER A 141 4.89 -4.70 7.42
CA SER A 141 3.47 -4.72 7.03
C SER A 141 3.31 -5.18 5.58
N ALA A 142 2.38 -6.09 5.31
CA ALA A 142 2.03 -6.45 3.92
C ALA A 142 1.24 -5.36 3.20
N ILE A 143 0.44 -4.59 3.95
CA ILE A 143 -0.25 -3.42 3.44
C ILE A 143 0.71 -2.23 3.55
N PRO A 144 1.03 -1.51 2.47
CA PRO A 144 1.92 -0.36 2.53
C PRO A 144 1.41 0.71 3.50
N LEU A 145 2.35 1.38 4.14
CA LEU A 145 2.14 2.47 5.07
C LEU A 145 2.61 3.76 4.40
N GLU A 146 1.79 4.79 4.46
CA GLU A 146 2.10 6.09 3.87
C GLU A 146 2.03 7.19 4.92
N ALA A 147 2.80 8.26 4.70
CA ALA A 147 2.63 9.53 5.37
C ALA A 147 3.08 10.65 4.42
N PRO A 148 2.59 11.89 4.59
CA PRO A 148 2.99 12.98 3.71
C PRO A 148 4.47 13.33 3.93
N ALA A 149 5.16 13.83 2.89
CA ALA A 149 6.60 14.07 2.93
C ALA A 149 7.03 15.00 4.08
N ASP A 150 6.22 16.02 4.35
CA ASP A 150 6.42 17.00 5.44
C ASP A 150 6.27 16.40 6.85
N SER A 151 5.69 15.20 6.97
CA SER A 151 5.64 14.46 8.24
C SER A 151 6.96 13.79 8.60
N TYR A 152 7.88 13.62 7.64
CA TYR A 152 9.12 12.89 7.87
C TYR A 152 10.25 13.80 8.38
N THR A 153 11.03 13.26 9.30
CA THR A 153 12.33 13.81 9.71
C THR A 153 13.42 12.78 9.45
N SER A 154 14.62 13.22 9.08
CA SER A 154 15.78 12.34 8.87
C SER A 154 16.73 12.33 10.08
N ASN A 155 17.39 11.20 10.29
CA ASN A 155 18.48 11.06 11.28
C ASN A 155 19.68 11.99 11.02
N THR A 156 19.85 12.47 9.78
CA THR A 156 20.91 13.42 9.41
C THR A 156 20.46 14.88 9.50
N GLY A 157 19.15 15.15 9.49
CA GLY A 157 18.56 16.50 9.54
C GLY A 157 18.71 17.33 8.26
N GLU A 158 19.47 16.86 7.27
CA GLU A 158 19.78 17.58 6.03
C GLU A 158 19.12 16.95 4.79
N HIS A 159 18.44 15.81 4.95
CA HIS A 159 17.73 15.12 3.87
C HIS A 159 16.22 15.22 4.05
N PHE A 160 15.52 15.62 2.99
CA PHE A 160 14.06 15.78 2.93
C PHE A 160 13.52 14.90 1.80
N LEU A 161 12.31 14.36 2.00
CA LEU A 161 11.61 13.59 0.98
C LEU A 161 10.94 14.55 -0.02
N ASN A 162 10.74 14.07 -1.26
CA ASN A 162 10.01 14.84 -2.26
C ASN A 162 8.51 14.81 -1.94
N GLU A 163 7.87 15.98 -2.01
CA GLU A 163 6.42 16.15 -1.84
C GLU A 163 5.63 15.60 -3.03
N GLU A 164 6.25 15.52 -4.22
CA GLU A 164 5.62 15.01 -5.45
C GLU A 164 5.70 13.48 -5.57
N SER A 165 6.42 12.81 -4.67
CA SER A 165 6.53 11.34 -4.68
C SER A 165 5.71 10.69 -3.57
N GLN A 166 5.10 9.55 -3.87
CA GLN A 166 4.49 8.69 -2.85
C GLN A 166 5.56 8.13 -1.91
N ASN A 167 5.43 8.41 -0.62
CA ASN A 167 6.39 7.98 0.40
C ASN A 167 5.88 6.71 1.10
N LEU A 168 5.78 5.63 0.33
CA LEU A 168 5.29 4.32 0.78
C LEU A 168 6.38 3.51 1.47
N SER A 169 6.04 2.87 2.57
CA SER A 169 6.94 1.96 3.29
C SER A 169 6.20 0.75 3.85
N ASN A 170 6.89 -0.36 3.99
CA ASN A 170 6.39 -1.54 4.71
C ASN A 170 6.96 -1.64 6.12
N LEU A 171 7.66 -0.62 6.62
CA LEU A 171 8.38 -0.66 7.89
C LEU A 171 7.80 0.30 8.92
N TYR A 172 7.63 -0.21 10.14
CA TYR A 172 7.22 0.57 11.30
C TYR A 172 8.08 0.24 12.52
N ASP A 173 8.41 1.26 13.29
CA ASP A 173 9.14 1.16 14.55
C ASP A 173 8.20 1.41 15.74
N LEU A 174 7.90 0.35 16.49
CA LEU A 174 7.05 0.41 17.68
C LEU A 174 7.71 1.12 18.86
N ASN A 175 9.03 1.24 18.90
CA ASN A 175 9.70 1.93 19.99
C ASN A 175 9.46 3.44 19.88
N ILE A 176 9.62 4.02 18.70
CA ILE A 176 9.37 5.46 18.49
C ILE A 176 7.98 5.79 17.91
N SER A 177 7.17 4.77 17.64
CA SER A 177 5.87 4.89 16.97
C SER A 177 5.99 5.68 15.66
N ALA A 178 6.73 5.16 14.70
CA ALA A 178 6.98 5.84 13.43
C ALA A 178 7.02 4.87 12.24
N VAL A 179 6.50 5.30 11.10
CA VAL A 179 6.81 4.67 9.81
C VAL A 179 8.26 5.01 9.49
N LEU A 180 9.04 4.03 9.04
CA LEU A 180 10.43 4.22 8.65
C LEU A 180 10.57 4.18 7.14
N PHE A 181 11.28 5.15 6.56
CA PHE A 181 11.67 5.14 5.16
C PHE A 181 13.20 5.15 5.08
N LEU A 182 13.78 4.20 4.35
CA LEU A 182 15.22 3.91 4.37
C LEU A 182 15.86 4.25 3.01
N HIS A 183 16.87 5.13 3.01
CA HIS A 183 17.70 5.42 1.84
C HIS A 183 19.15 5.01 2.10
N ASN A 184 19.79 4.41 1.08
CA ASN A 184 21.24 4.17 1.04
C ASN A 184 21.81 3.42 2.25
N ILE A 185 21.02 2.47 2.78
CA ILE A 185 21.36 1.67 3.96
C ILE A 185 22.63 0.81 3.81
N SER A 186 23.05 0.49 2.59
CA SER A 186 24.25 -0.30 2.30
C SER A 186 25.56 0.49 2.46
N SER A 187 25.51 1.82 2.37
CA SER A 187 26.68 2.68 2.52
C SER A 187 26.88 3.11 3.98
N TYR A 188 28.11 2.94 4.51
CA TYR A 188 28.41 3.33 5.90
C TYR A 188 28.23 4.84 6.16
N ASN A 189 28.45 5.66 5.12
CA ASN A 189 28.53 7.12 5.24
C ASN A 189 27.30 7.88 4.75
N THR A 190 26.28 7.22 4.19
CA THR A 190 25.07 7.85 3.60
C THR A 190 23.77 7.22 4.08
N ASN A 191 23.79 6.45 5.17
CA ASN A 191 22.60 5.82 5.72
C ASN A 191 21.61 6.87 6.25
N ILE A 192 20.57 7.12 5.46
CA ILE A 192 19.54 8.09 5.76
C ILE A 192 18.28 7.32 6.13
N ILE A 193 17.87 7.48 7.38
CA ILE A 193 16.64 6.91 7.93
C ILE A 193 15.69 8.07 8.17
N HIS A 194 14.60 8.09 7.42
CA HIS A 194 13.47 8.97 7.66
C HIS A 194 12.47 8.27 8.58
N TYR A 195 11.87 9.03 9.48
CA TYR A 195 10.82 8.57 10.37
C TYR A 195 9.73 9.63 10.51
N THR A 196 8.48 9.21 10.53
CA THR A 196 7.34 10.12 10.61
C THR A 196 7.23 10.82 11.96
N ARG A 197 6.56 11.97 12.00
CA ARG A 197 6.19 12.70 13.22
C ARG A 197 5.42 11.82 14.21
N ALA A 198 5.43 12.18 15.48
CA ALA A 198 4.65 11.48 16.49
C ALA A 198 3.20 11.96 16.41
N LEU A 199 2.26 11.03 16.23
CA LEU A 199 0.82 11.33 16.23
C LEU A 199 0.32 11.51 17.66
N ASN A 200 -0.73 12.31 17.88
CA ASN A 200 -1.19 12.65 19.22
C ASN A 200 -1.52 11.41 20.08
N SER A 201 -2.13 10.40 19.47
CA SER A 201 -2.42 9.12 20.14
C SER A 201 -1.15 8.43 20.65
N ASP A 202 -0.05 8.50 19.87
CA ASP A 202 1.23 7.88 20.23
C ASP A 202 1.96 8.67 21.32
N ILE A 203 1.78 9.99 21.34
CA ILE A 203 2.29 10.87 22.40
C ILE A 203 1.59 10.53 23.72
N ILE A 204 0.26 10.39 23.71
CA ILE A 204 -0.55 10.18 24.91
C ILE A 204 -0.41 8.76 25.46
N ASN A 205 -0.40 7.74 24.58
CA ASN A 205 -0.54 6.35 24.99
C ASN A 205 0.78 5.55 24.96
N TYR A 206 1.81 6.05 24.27
CA TYR A 206 3.04 5.29 24.02
C TYR A 206 4.33 6.08 24.32
N ASP A 207 4.22 7.25 24.94
CA ASP A 207 5.32 8.14 25.30
C ASP A 207 6.26 8.46 24.12
N ALA A 208 5.71 8.53 22.90
CA ALA A 208 6.51 8.61 21.68
C ALA A 208 7.49 9.80 21.69
N LEU A 209 7.07 10.98 22.18
CA LEU A 209 7.96 12.14 22.28
C LEU A 209 9.12 11.92 23.25
N GLU A 210 8.90 11.27 24.39
CA GLU A 210 9.98 11.04 25.37
C GLU A 210 11.01 10.06 24.81
N LYS A 211 10.56 8.96 24.22
CA LYS A 211 11.46 7.98 23.58
C LYS A 211 12.23 8.59 22.41
N ARG A 212 11.61 9.51 21.67
CA ARG A 212 12.25 10.22 20.55
C ARG A 212 13.33 11.22 20.98
N LYS A 213 13.33 11.69 22.24
CA LYS A 213 14.41 12.55 22.77
C LYS A 213 15.71 11.79 22.99
N GLU A 214 15.64 10.47 23.14
CA GLU A 214 16.78 9.59 23.39
C GLU A 214 17.40 9.06 22.08
N LEU A 215 16.92 9.52 20.92
CA LEU A 215 17.46 9.08 19.64
C LEU A 215 18.87 9.64 19.42
N ASP A 216 19.79 8.73 19.17
CA ASP A 216 21.18 9.01 18.88
C ASP A 216 21.65 8.17 17.68
N SER A 217 22.91 8.33 17.29
CA SER A 217 23.50 7.54 16.20
C SER A 217 23.45 6.03 16.48
N ASN A 218 23.61 5.62 17.75
CA ASN A 218 23.60 4.20 18.11
C ASN A 218 22.23 3.56 17.86
N TYR A 219 21.15 4.31 18.08
CA TYR A 219 19.79 3.87 17.76
C TYR A 219 19.63 3.54 16.28
N PHE A 220 20.01 4.48 15.41
CA PHE A 220 19.90 4.32 13.96
C PHE A 220 20.88 3.28 13.41
N ASP A 221 22.08 3.17 13.98
CA ASP A 221 23.05 2.11 13.66
C ASP A 221 22.51 0.72 14.02
N LYS A 222 21.73 0.62 15.10
CA LYS A 222 21.03 -0.63 15.45
C LYS A 222 19.97 -0.98 14.41
N ILE A 223 19.11 -0.03 14.01
CA ILE A 223 18.12 -0.26 12.94
C ILE A 223 18.81 -0.73 11.67
N LYS A 224 19.89 -0.03 11.27
CA LYS A 224 20.69 -0.39 10.10
C LYS A 224 21.16 -1.83 10.16
N ARG A 225 21.85 -2.19 11.26
CA ARG A 225 22.37 -3.54 11.45
C ARG A 225 21.26 -4.58 11.41
N ASP A 226 20.15 -4.32 12.10
CA ASP A 226 19.03 -5.25 12.14
C ASP A 226 18.43 -5.45 10.74
N MET A 227 18.36 -4.41 9.91
CA MET A 227 17.89 -4.50 8.52
C MET A 227 18.89 -5.19 7.57
N THR A 228 20.19 -4.88 7.69
CA THR A 228 21.23 -5.46 6.82
C THR A 228 21.52 -6.92 7.16
N GLU A 229 21.54 -7.29 8.44
CA GLU A 229 21.80 -8.67 8.88
C GLU A 229 20.60 -9.61 8.68
N ASN A 230 19.38 -9.07 8.57
CA ASN A 230 18.15 -9.85 8.46
C ASN A 230 17.36 -9.52 7.18
N CYS A 231 18.02 -9.03 6.13
CA CYS A 231 17.36 -8.63 4.88
C CYS A 231 16.54 -9.77 4.25
N ASP A 232 17.09 -10.99 4.24
CA ASP A 232 16.39 -12.17 3.70
C ASP A 232 15.14 -12.48 4.50
N LYS A 233 15.26 -12.49 5.84
CA LYS A 233 14.12 -12.72 6.74
C LYS A 233 13.06 -11.64 6.56
N PHE A 234 13.44 -10.39 6.32
CA PHE A 234 12.51 -9.30 6.04
C PHE A 234 11.74 -9.56 4.74
N ALA A 235 12.45 -9.88 3.65
CA ALA A 235 11.84 -10.20 2.37
C ALA A 235 10.89 -11.41 2.48
N GLU A 236 11.33 -12.51 3.10
CA GLU A 236 10.52 -13.69 3.36
C GLU A 236 9.26 -13.35 4.16
N THR A 237 9.38 -12.51 5.19
CA THR A 237 8.24 -12.10 6.03
C THR A 237 7.22 -11.30 5.21
N ILE A 238 7.66 -10.35 4.40
CA ILE A 238 6.75 -9.58 3.52
C ILE A 238 6.06 -10.51 2.53
N THR A 239 6.81 -11.39 1.85
CA THR A 239 6.25 -12.33 0.88
C THR A 239 5.24 -13.26 1.54
N GLU A 240 5.53 -13.79 2.73
CA GLU A 240 4.60 -14.64 3.48
C GLU A 240 3.32 -13.87 3.85
N LEU A 241 3.44 -12.65 4.37
CA LEU A 241 2.29 -11.82 4.72
C LEU A 241 1.44 -11.48 3.48
N LYS A 242 2.06 -11.04 2.39
CA LYS A 242 1.38 -10.73 1.12
C LYS A 242 0.66 -11.94 0.54
N SER A 243 1.25 -13.13 0.65
CA SER A 243 0.62 -14.37 0.18
C SER A 243 -0.67 -14.74 0.92
N LYS A 244 -0.83 -14.24 2.15
CA LYS A 244 -2.00 -14.48 3.01
C LYS A 244 -3.06 -13.40 2.89
N LEU A 245 -2.78 -12.30 2.18
CA LEU A 245 -3.79 -11.26 1.96
C LEU A 245 -5.00 -11.88 1.26
N PRO A 246 -6.23 -11.47 1.63
CA PRO A 246 -7.41 -11.77 0.84
C PRO A 246 -7.18 -11.32 -0.59
N LYS A 247 -7.45 -12.21 -1.55
CA LYS A 247 -7.33 -11.90 -2.97
C LYS A 247 -8.66 -12.13 -3.64
N THR A 248 -9.10 -11.17 -4.44
CA THR A 248 -10.16 -11.38 -5.41
C THR A 248 -9.68 -12.41 -6.42
N LYS A 249 -10.53 -13.38 -6.75
CA LYS A 249 -10.29 -14.28 -7.87
C LYS A 249 -11.35 -13.98 -8.90
N TYR A 250 -10.97 -13.20 -9.90
CA TYR A 250 -11.86 -12.94 -11.01
C TYR A 250 -11.94 -14.17 -11.90
N ASP A 251 -13.13 -14.45 -12.41
CA ASP A 251 -13.27 -15.36 -13.55
C ASP A 251 -12.90 -14.59 -14.82
N ILE A 252 -12.03 -15.18 -15.64
CA ILE A 252 -11.68 -14.62 -16.94
C ILE A 252 -12.93 -14.38 -17.79
N GLU A 253 -13.94 -15.26 -17.71
CA GLU A 253 -15.19 -15.11 -18.46
C GLU A 253 -16.04 -13.94 -17.93
N GLU A 254 -15.94 -13.58 -16.65
CA GLU A 254 -16.61 -12.39 -16.09
C GLU A 254 -15.96 -11.10 -16.58
N ILE A 255 -14.63 -11.07 -16.70
CA ILE A 255 -13.90 -9.86 -17.08
C ILE A 255 -13.93 -9.61 -18.58
N VAL A 256 -13.71 -10.63 -19.42
CA VAL A 256 -13.61 -10.45 -20.88
C VAL A 256 -14.69 -11.16 -21.69
N GLY A 257 -15.53 -11.99 -21.06
CA GLY A 257 -16.56 -12.77 -21.75
C GLY A 257 -16.03 -14.06 -22.37
N LYS A 258 -16.93 -14.86 -22.92
CA LYS A 258 -16.61 -16.09 -23.64
C LYS A 258 -16.90 -15.91 -25.12
N ALA A 259 -15.85 -15.98 -25.95
CA ALA A 259 -15.98 -15.86 -27.40
C ALA A 259 -17.13 -16.74 -27.95
N PRO A 260 -18.03 -16.17 -28.79
CA PRO A 260 -17.95 -14.86 -29.43
C PRO A 260 -18.65 -13.72 -28.66
N GLN A 261 -18.99 -13.90 -27.38
CA GLN A 261 -19.67 -12.89 -26.56
C GLN A 261 -18.66 -12.14 -25.70
N LEU A 262 -18.76 -10.82 -25.63
CA LEU A 262 -17.98 -9.99 -24.70
C LEU A 262 -18.66 -9.99 -23.32
N SER A 263 -17.90 -9.61 -22.29
CA SER A 263 -18.44 -9.33 -20.96
C SER A 263 -19.19 -8.00 -20.93
N GLU A 264 -20.06 -7.81 -19.93
CA GLU A 264 -20.67 -6.50 -19.65
C GLU A 264 -19.61 -5.41 -19.43
N PHE A 265 -18.48 -5.77 -18.83
CA PHE A 265 -17.36 -4.85 -18.64
C PHE A 265 -16.81 -4.32 -19.98
N LEU A 266 -16.44 -5.20 -20.91
CA LEU A 266 -15.90 -4.78 -22.21
C LEU A 266 -16.98 -4.09 -23.08
N GLU A 267 -18.25 -4.50 -22.95
CA GLU A 267 -19.36 -3.80 -23.58
C GLU A 267 -19.47 -2.35 -23.07
N GLY A 268 -19.35 -2.14 -21.76
CA GLY A 268 -19.33 -0.79 -21.15
C GLY A 268 -18.15 0.06 -21.64
N VAL A 269 -16.94 -0.51 -21.72
CA VAL A 269 -15.75 0.18 -22.25
C VAL A 269 -15.92 0.59 -23.72
N ILE A 270 -16.63 -0.21 -24.52
CA ILE A 270 -17.03 0.16 -25.90
C ILE A 270 -18.05 1.29 -25.90
N GLU A 271 -19.07 1.22 -25.03
CA GLU A 271 -20.10 2.26 -24.91
C GLU A 271 -19.50 3.62 -24.52
N ASP A 272 -18.49 3.61 -23.67
CA ASP A 272 -17.70 4.77 -23.26
C ASP A 272 -16.74 5.27 -24.35
N ASN A 273 -16.68 4.61 -25.50
CA ASN A 273 -15.79 4.89 -26.63
C ASN A 273 -14.29 4.87 -26.27
N ILE A 274 -13.91 4.07 -25.27
CA ILE A 274 -12.51 3.87 -24.91
C ILE A 274 -11.82 2.97 -25.95
N ILE A 275 -12.50 1.92 -26.40
CA ILE A 275 -12.03 0.99 -27.45
C ILE A 275 -13.14 0.72 -28.48
N THR A 276 -12.73 0.24 -29.66
CA THR A 276 -13.63 -0.28 -30.69
C THR A 276 -14.08 -1.71 -30.41
N PRO A 277 -15.20 -2.18 -30.99
CA PRO A 277 -15.61 -3.58 -30.89
C PRO A 277 -14.53 -4.56 -31.37
N GLU A 278 -13.82 -4.23 -32.47
CA GLU A 278 -12.74 -5.05 -32.99
C GLU A 278 -11.58 -5.20 -31.99
N GLU A 279 -11.19 -4.11 -31.34
CA GLU A 279 -10.15 -4.10 -30.28
C GLU A 279 -10.62 -4.91 -29.06
N ALA A 280 -11.88 -4.78 -28.64
CA ALA A 280 -12.41 -5.56 -27.53
C ALA A 280 -12.31 -7.09 -27.77
N TYR A 281 -12.56 -7.56 -28.99
CA TYR A 281 -12.34 -8.97 -29.35
C TYR A 281 -10.86 -9.37 -29.39
N GLN A 282 -9.96 -8.45 -29.73
CA GLN A 282 -8.52 -8.69 -29.65
C GLN A 282 -8.07 -8.81 -28.19
N ILE A 283 -8.52 -7.91 -27.32
CA ILE A 283 -8.28 -7.95 -25.87
C ILE A 283 -8.82 -9.25 -25.29
N GLN A 284 -10.08 -9.61 -25.59
CA GLN A 284 -10.66 -10.88 -25.11
C GLN A 284 -9.78 -12.08 -25.49
N LYS A 285 -9.33 -12.14 -26.75
CA LYS A 285 -8.49 -13.23 -27.22
C LYS A 285 -7.14 -13.25 -26.52
N GLN A 286 -6.44 -12.10 -26.45
CA GLN A 286 -5.14 -11.97 -25.80
C GLN A 286 -5.23 -12.34 -24.31
N MET A 287 -6.22 -11.82 -23.60
CA MET A 287 -6.44 -12.09 -22.18
C MET A 287 -6.72 -13.57 -21.90
N THR A 288 -7.52 -14.22 -22.74
CA THR A 288 -7.80 -15.65 -22.61
C THR A 288 -6.50 -16.45 -22.77
N GLU A 289 -5.69 -16.14 -23.79
CA GLU A 289 -4.41 -16.81 -24.05
C GLU A 289 -3.39 -16.57 -22.91
N GLU A 290 -3.23 -15.31 -22.47
CA GLU A 290 -2.31 -14.94 -21.37
C GLU A 290 -2.72 -15.59 -20.04
N TYR A 291 -4.02 -15.64 -19.74
CA TYR A 291 -4.53 -16.28 -18.54
C TYR A 291 -4.33 -17.81 -18.57
N GLU A 292 -4.66 -18.48 -19.67
CA GLU A 292 -4.43 -19.92 -19.84
C GLU A 292 -2.94 -20.28 -19.77
N ASN A 293 -2.09 -19.41 -20.30
CA ASN A 293 -0.64 -19.53 -20.21
C ASN A 293 -0.10 -19.15 -18.84
N GLY A 294 -0.92 -18.64 -17.91
CA GLY A 294 -0.55 -18.19 -16.56
C GLY A 294 0.35 -16.95 -16.53
N ASP A 295 0.35 -16.17 -17.60
CA ASP A 295 1.06 -14.89 -17.74
C ASP A 295 0.33 -13.75 -17.02
N VAL A 296 -0.91 -13.98 -16.59
CA VAL A 296 -1.71 -13.07 -15.76
C VAL A 296 -2.31 -13.88 -14.63
N LEU A 297 -2.21 -13.38 -13.40
CA LEU A 297 -2.80 -14.04 -12.23
C LEU A 297 -4.30 -13.72 -12.14
N PRO A 298 -5.15 -14.62 -11.58
CA PRO A 298 -6.58 -14.37 -11.45
C PRO A 298 -6.92 -13.04 -10.77
N GLU A 299 -6.14 -12.65 -9.75
CA GLU A 299 -6.28 -11.38 -9.03
C GLU A 299 -5.90 -10.14 -9.86
N GLU A 300 -5.13 -10.28 -10.94
CA GLU A 300 -4.61 -9.17 -11.76
C GLU A 300 -5.39 -8.97 -13.07
N LEU A 301 -6.44 -9.77 -13.31
CA LEU A 301 -7.20 -9.74 -14.56
C LEU A 301 -7.77 -8.36 -14.88
N CYS A 302 -8.38 -7.67 -13.91
CA CYS A 302 -8.93 -6.33 -14.11
C CYS A 302 -7.84 -5.31 -14.47
N LYS A 303 -6.73 -5.29 -13.71
CA LYS A 303 -5.60 -4.39 -13.97
C LYS A 303 -5.03 -4.62 -15.36
N ARG A 304 -4.87 -5.88 -15.76
CA ARG A 304 -4.37 -6.25 -17.08
C ARG A 304 -5.28 -5.76 -18.19
N VAL A 305 -6.60 -5.95 -18.06
CA VAL A 305 -7.58 -5.50 -19.05
C VAL A 305 -7.61 -3.98 -19.13
N ASN A 306 -7.63 -3.29 -17.98
CA ASN A 306 -7.58 -1.83 -17.93
C ASN A 306 -6.36 -1.30 -18.67
N PHE A 307 -5.19 -1.90 -18.44
CA PHE A 307 -3.96 -1.55 -19.14
C PHE A 307 -4.06 -1.78 -20.66
N LEU A 308 -4.63 -2.90 -21.12
CA LEU A 308 -4.79 -3.15 -22.56
C LEU A 308 -5.80 -2.19 -23.21
N CYS A 309 -6.85 -1.79 -22.50
CA CYS A 309 -7.81 -0.80 -22.96
C CYS A 309 -7.19 0.59 -23.12
N THR A 310 -6.18 0.93 -22.32
CA THR A 310 -5.51 2.24 -22.34
C THR A 310 -4.24 2.26 -23.20
N GLU A 311 -3.48 1.16 -23.29
CA GLU A 311 -2.28 1.04 -24.14
C GLU A 311 -2.61 1.13 -25.65
N LEU A 312 -3.82 0.72 -26.05
CA LEU A 312 -4.29 0.83 -27.43
C LEU A 312 -4.66 2.28 -27.83
N GLN A 313 -4.69 3.21 -26.87
CA GLN A 313 -4.70 4.63 -27.14
C GLN A 313 -3.25 5.11 -27.12
N ASP A 314 -2.71 5.53 -28.26
CA ASP A 314 -1.32 5.97 -28.53
C ASP A 314 -0.76 7.12 -27.62
N ASP A 315 -1.37 7.43 -26.46
CA ASP A 315 -1.05 8.56 -25.58
C ASP A 315 -0.35 8.19 -24.26
N PHE A 316 0.22 6.98 -24.13
CA PHE A 316 1.08 6.63 -22.98
C PHE A 316 2.52 7.21 -23.07
N ASP A 317 2.65 8.45 -23.54
CA ASP A 317 3.92 9.20 -23.60
C ASP A 317 4.32 9.82 -22.24
N GLY A 318 3.52 9.61 -21.18
CA GLY A 318 3.63 10.31 -19.90
C GLY A 318 4.53 9.70 -18.82
N ILE A 319 4.98 8.46 -18.94
CA ILE A 319 5.75 7.79 -17.86
C ILE A 319 7.17 7.39 -18.29
N THR A 320 7.49 7.41 -19.59
CA THR A 320 8.79 6.93 -20.07
C THR A 320 9.91 7.98 -20.07
N ASN A 321 9.61 9.27 -19.86
CA ASN A 321 10.59 10.34 -20.10
C ASN A 321 11.10 11.08 -18.85
N GLU A 322 10.67 10.73 -17.63
CA GLU A 322 11.18 11.35 -16.39
C GLU A 322 12.06 10.42 -15.52
N LEU A 323 12.47 9.26 -16.05
CA LEU A 323 13.39 8.34 -15.36
C LEU A 323 14.79 8.32 -16.01
N GLU A 324 15.23 9.42 -16.62
CA GLU A 324 16.56 9.53 -17.23
C GLU A 324 17.72 9.40 -16.22
N ASP A 325 17.44 9.48 -14.91
CA ASP A 325 18.42 9.36 -13.83
C ASP A 325 18.30 8.09 -12.97
N VAL A 326 17.45 7.11 -13.34
CA VAL A 326 17.32 5.87 -12.55
C VAL A 326 18.31 4.81 -13.03
N PRO A 327 19.15 4.23 -12.14
CA PRO A 327 20.13 3.23 -12.51
C PRO A 327 19.49 2.08 -13.30
N ASN A 328 20.14 1.69 -14.40
CA ASN A 328 19.67 0.72 -15.40
C ASN A 328 19.65 -0.75 -14.90
N ILE A 329 19.37 -0.95 -13.61
CA ILE A 329 19.62 -2.16 -12.82
C ILE A 329 18.32 -2.68 -12.19
N LEU A 330 17.28 -1.85 -12.08
CA LEU A 330 16.02 -2.33 -11.55
C LEU A 330 15.35 -3.27 -12.57
N PRO A 331 14.87 -4.45 -12.13
CA PRO A 331 14.22 -5.40 -13.04
C PRO A 331 13.02 -4.71 -13.69
N LYS A 332 12.89 -4.88 -15.00
CA LYS A 332 11.81 -4.29 -15.79
C LYS A 332 10.79 -5.36 -16.15
N CYS A 333 9.52 -4.99 -16.15
CA CYS A 333 8.45 -5.82 -16.66
C CYS A 333 8.77 -6.18 -18.11
N SER A 334 8.80 -7.47 -18.43
CA SER A 334 9.06 -7.95 -19.78
C SER A 334 7.98 -7.56 -20.79
N TYR A 335 6.82 -7.12 -20.31
CA TYR A 335 5.73 -6.64 -21.14
C TYR A 335 5.82 -5.13 -21.37
N CYS A 336 5.65 -4.31 -20.33
CA CYS A 336 5.54 -2.85 -20.49
C CYS A 336 6.86 -2.08 -20.22
N GLY A 337 7.94 -2.76 -19.84
CA GLY A 337 9.23 -2.12 -19.58
C GLY A 337 9.31 -1.32 -18.26
N MET A 338 8.22 -1.23 -17.49
CA MET A 338 8.22 -0.56 -16.18
C MET A 338 9.11 -1.27 -15.18
N ILE A 339 9.71 -0.49 -14.29
CA ILE A 339 10.41 -1.04 -13.13
C ILE A 339 9.43 -1.87 -12.29
N ILE A 340 9.82 -3.11 -11.97
CA ILE A 340 9.04 -4.04 -11.16
C ILE A 340 9.63 -4.15 -9.76
N ASN A 341 8.74 -4.26 -8.76
CA ASN A 341 9.12 -4.60 -7.40
C ASN A 341 9.25 -6.14 -7.30
N PRO A 342 10.44 -6.69 -6.97
CA PRO A 342 10.64 -8.15 -6.89
C PRO A 342 9.78 -8.84 -5.83
N SER A 343 9.26 -8.09 -4.85
CA SER A 343 8.35 -8.62 -3.83
C SER A 343 6.91 -8.77 -4.32
N GLU A 344 6.59 -8.24 -5.50
CA GLU A 344 5.27 -8.35 -6.12
C GLU A 344 5.24 -9.46 -7.17
N PRO A 345 4.16 -10.28 -7.20
CA PRO A 345 4.05 -11.37 -8.17
C PRO A 345 3.61 -10.88 -9.57
N SER A 346 3.25 -9.61 -9.71
CA SER A 346 2.82 -8.98 -10.95
C SER A 346 3.38 -7.56 -11.11
N CYS A 347 3.37 -7.04 -12.33
CA CYS A 347 3.72 -5.66 -12.61
C CYS A 347 2.61 -4.72 -12.11
N MET A 348 2.99 -3.70 -11.35
CA MET A 348 2.05 -2.72 -10.79
C MET A 348 1.33 -1.90 -11.86
N LEU A 349 1.96 -1.66 -13.02
CA LEU A 349 1.33 -0.91 -14.12
C LEU A 349 0.41 -1.81 -14.96
N CYS A 350 0.92 -2.95 -15.44
CA CYS A 350 0.22 -3.70 -16.49
C CYS A 350 -0.36 -5.04 -16.03
N GLY A 351 -0.21 -5.44 -14.78
CA GLY A 351 -0.76 -6.71 -14.24
C GLY A 351 -0.07 -7.99 -14.75
N TYR A 352 0.96 -7.89 -15.58
CA TYR A 352 1.70 -9.05 -16.11
C TYR A 352 2.42 -9.81 -14.99
N ASN A 353 2.34 -11.14 -15.01
CA ASN A 353 2.93 -12.02 -14.01
C ASN A 353 4.47 -12.01 -14.10
N THR A 354 5.11 -11.35 -13.15
CA THR A 354 6.57 -11.20 -13.07
C THR A 354 7.25 -12.43 -12.49
N SER A 355 6.50 -13.30 -11.80
CA SER A 355 7.04 -14.54 -11.23
C SER A 355 7.41 -15.60 -12.29
N LYS A 356 7.07 -15.37 -13.56
CA LYS A 356 7.19 -16.37 -14.63
C LYS A 356 8.44 -16.34 -15.50
N ARG A 357 9.37 -15.37 -15.42
CA ARG A 357 10.62 -15.50 -16.22
C ARG A 357 11.81 -14.57 -15.94
N ASP A 358 12.94 -15.06 -16.47
CA ASP A 358 14.34 -14.60 -16.49
C ASP A 358 14.55 -13.08 -16.56
N LEU A 359 15.25 -12.55 -15.55
CA LEU A 359 15.69 -11.15 -15.46
C LEU A 359 16.83 -10.87 -16.46
N ASN A 360 16.60 -9.99 -17.44
CA ASN A 360 17.65 -9.43 -18.28
C ASN A 360 18.34 -8.28 -17.52
N ILE A 361 19.49 -8.54 -16.90
CA ILE A 361 20.29 -7.52 -16.22
C ILE A 361 21.41 -7.06 -17.17
N SER A 362 21.48 -5.77 -17.49
CA SER A 362 22.61 -5.16 -18.21
C SER A 362 23.39 -4.22 -17.28
N PHE A 363 24.66 -4.51 -17.03
CA PHE A 363 25.50 -3.72 -16.13
C PHE A 363 26.23 -2.59 -16.87
N ASN A 364 26.10 -1.36 -16.36
CA ASN A 364 27.09 -0.29 -16.57
C ASN A 364 27.59 0.19 -15.20
N GLU A 365 28.89 0.48 -15.14
CA GLU A 365 29.64 0.83 -13.94
C GLU A 365 29.30 2.26 -13.48
N GLU A 366 28.39 2.38 -12.51
CA GLU A 366 28.30 3.43 -11.46
C GLU A 366 26.95 3.21 -10.75
N VAL A 367 26.96 2.65 -9.53
CA VAL A 367 25.75 2.03 -8.92
C VAL A 367 25.51 2.46 -7.48
N ASP A 368 24.22 2.74 -7.20
CA ASP A 368 23.58 2.92 -5.91
C ASP A 368 23.03 1.58 -5.37
N ASP A 369 23.34 1.24 -4.12
CA ASP A 369 23.63 -0.13 -3.66
C ASP A 369 22.47 -0.84 -2.90
N ALA A 370 21.20 -0.45 -3.05
CA ALA A 370 20.11 -1.04 -2.26
C ALA A 370 19.31 -2.16 -2.97
N SER A 371 19.13 -2.09 -4.30
CA SER A 371 18.47 -3.14 -5.09
C SER A 371 19.42 -4.24 -5.56
N LEU A 372 20.72 -3.92 -5.66
CA LEU A 372 21.76 -4.79 -6.19
C LEU A 372 22.03 -6.02 -5.30
N ILE A 373 21.90 -5.86 -3.97
CA ILE A 373 22.21 -6.93 -3.01
C ILE A 373 21.17 -8.07 -3.12
N ALA A 374 19.89 -7.73 -3.28
CA ALA A 374 18.83 -8.73 -3.46
C ALA A 374 18.96 -9.47 -4.81
N GLU A 375 19.43 -8.80 -5.86
CA GLU A 375 19.70 -9.41 -7.17
C GLU A 375 20.92 -10.35 -7.14
N ILE A 376 22.01 -9.98 -6.45
CA ILE A 376 23.22 -10.82 -6.38
C ILE A 376 22.98 -12.07 -5.52
N VAL A 377 22.25 -11.93 -4.41
CA VAL A 377 21.98 -13.04 -3.48
C VAL A 377 21.07 -14.10 -4.13
N ASN A 378 20.06 -13.68 -4.90
CA ASN A 378 19.08 -14.57 -5.51
C ASN A 378 19.46 -15.11 -6.90
N ASN A 379 20.63 -14.74 -7.45
CA ASN A 379 21.05 -15.22 -8.75
C ASN A 379 21.67 -16.63 -8.66
N GLU A 380 20.92 -17.65 -9.09
CA GLU A 380 21.35 -19.05 -9.08
C GLU A 380 22.50 -19.35 -10.06
N ASN A 381 22.82 -18.44 -10.97
CA ASN A 381 23.88 -18.61 -11.97
C ASN A 381 25.25 -18.08 -11.51
N LEU A 382 25.35 -17.46 -10.32
CA LEU A 382 26.61 -16.96 -9.76
C LEU A 382 27.15 -17.90 -8.68
N THR A 383 28.47 -18.09 -8.64
CA THR A 383 29.10 -18.83 -7.55
C THR A 383 29.16 -17.99 -6.27
N GLU A 384 29.18 -18.64 -5.11
CA GLU A 384 29.21 -17.96 -3.81
C GLU A 384 30.44 -17.05 -3.62
N GLU A 385 31.56 -17.37 -4.28
CA GLU A 385 32.76 -16.52 -4.27
C GLU A 385 32.59 -15.26 -5.17
N GLU A 386 31.85 -15.37 -6.27
CA GLU A 386 31.52 -14.24 -7.15
C GLU A 386 30.49 -13.31 -6.50
N LYS A 387 29.45 -13.88 -5.86
CA LYS A 387 28.46 -13.12 -5.08
C LYS A 387 29.13 -12.31 -3.98
N ALA A 388 30.06 -12.91 -3.23
CA ALA A 388 30.79 -12.22 -2.17
C ALA A 388 31.68 -11.07 -2.70
N ARG A 389 32.38 -11.25 -3.83
CA ARG A 389 33.18 -10.18 -4.44
C ARG A 389 32.31 -9.01 -4.93
N MET A 390 31.12 -9.32 -5.44
CA MET A 390 30.17 -8.32 -5.96
C MET A 390 29.46 -7.56 -4.82
N ILE A 391 29.17 -8.21 -3.70
CA ILE A 391 28.54 -7.60 -2.52
C ILE A 391 29.54 -6.74 -1.71
N PHE A 392 30.83 -7.11 -1.67
CA PHE A 392 31.80 -6.51 -0.73
C PHE A 392 32.93 -5.65 -1.34
N ARG A 393 32.96 -5.44 -2.68
CA ARG A 393 33.96 -4.65 -3.44
C ARG A 393 35.41 -4.75 -2.91
N GLU A 394 36.17 -5.74 -3.38
CA GLU A 394 37.64 -5.60 -3.53
C GLU A 394 38.02 -5.08 -4.92
#